data_AF-A0A814GLN3-F1
#
_entry.id   AF-A0A814GLN3-F1
#
_cell.length_a   1.000
_cell.length_b   1.000
_cell.length_c   1.000
_cell.angle_alpha   90.00
_cell.angle_beta   90.00
_cell.angle_gamma   90.00
#
_symmetry.space_group_name_H-M   'P 1'
#
loop_
_entity.id
_entity.type
_entity.pdbx_description
1 polymer ?
#
loop_
_entity_poly.entity_id
_entity_poly.type
_entity_poly.pdbx_seq_one_letter_code
_entity_poly.pdbx_strand_id
1 'polypeptide(L)'
;MSDEVPSEIRNCYKQAYQCITSNESIRHLLNALSSSGCPFDFDRHLVCESTNENIRGGFDRSTCQIVLNPKNLYSSQELCTILEHELIHAYDYCRVHIDFNNPHHLLSSSGCPFDFDRHLVCESTNENIRGGFDRSTCQIVLNPKNLYSSQELCTILEHELIHAYDYCRVHIDFNNPHHLACTEIRAAALTNQCSLFNHISSSSRPYLLKNQHSICVKNQTRESMEICTNLSRKNLDEIINDVFLRCYNDTEPLDGIGRRRRRRQ
;
A
#
# COMPACT_ATOMS: atom_id res chain seq x y z
N MET A 1 34.44 -34.32 0.70
CA MET A 1 34.03 -34.06 2.10
C MET A 1 32.67 -33.42 1.99
N SER A 2 31.65 -34.09 2.51
CA SER A 2 30.26 -33.64 2.45
C SER A 2 30.12 -32.34 3.22
N ASP A 3 29.79 -31.25 2.52
CA ASP A 3 29.45 -29.97 3.15
C ASP A 3 28.21 -30.17 4.04
N GLU A 4 28.42 -30.25 5.35
CA GLU A 4 27.32 -30.35 6.31
C GLU A 4 26.53 -29.04 6.28
N VAL A 5 25.28 -29.10 5.81
CA VAL A 5 24.36 -27.98 5.84
C VAL A 5 24.25 -27.44 7.28
N PRO A 6 24.48 -26.13 7.51
CA PRO A 6 24.40 -25.51 8.83
C PRO A 6 23.09 -25.84 9.57
N SER A 7 23.18 -26.04 10.89
CA SER A 7 22.05 -26.41 11.75
C SER A 7 20.89 -25.41 11.69
N GLU A 8 21.20 -24.12 11.56
CA GLU A 8 20.25 -23.01 11.42
C GLU A 8 19.42 -23.13 10.14
N ILE A 9 20.05 -23.47 9.02
CA ILE A 9 19.39 -23.68 7.73
C ILE A 9 18.46 -24.89 7.80
N ARG A 10 18.91 -25.99 8.40
CA ARG A 10 18.08 -27.19 8.61
C ARG A 10 16.86 -26.89 9.50
N ASN A 11 17.05 -26.08 10.53
CA ASN A 11 15.99 -25.68 11.44
C ASN A 11 14.97 -24.76 10.74
N CYS A 12 15.43 -23.86 9.86
CA CYS A 12 14.59 -23.00 9.03
C CYS A 12 13.64 -23.83 8.16
N TYR A 13 14.15 -24.81 7.40
CA TYR A 13 13.29 -25.69 6.59
C TYR A 13 12.29 -26.47 7.44
N LYS A 14 12.71 -27.00 8.60
CA LYS A 14 11.82 -27.71 9.51
C LYS A 14 10.67 -26.81 10.00
N GLN A 15 10.97 -25.57 10.37
CA GLN A 15 9.97 -24.61 10.83
C GLN A 15 9.07 -24.14 9.68
N ALA A 16 9.61 -23.89 8.50
CA ALA A 16 8.82 -23.53 7.32
C ALA A 16 7.82 -24.65 6.94
N TYR A 17 8.26 -25.90 6.99
CA TYR A 17 7.38 -27.05 6.77
C TYR A 17 6.25 -27.13 7.81
N GLN A 18 6.57 -26.85 9.08
CA GLN A 18 5.56 -26.75 10.14
C GLN A 18 4.58 -25.59 9.87
N CYS A 19 5.06 -24.42 9.46
CA CYS A 19 4.20 -23.29 9.09
C CYS A 19 3.23 -23.67 7.98
N ILE A 20 3.72 -24.29 6.90
CA ILE A 20 2.89 -24.69 5.74
C ILE A 20 1.82 -25.70 6.12
N THR A 21 2.12 -26.62 7.03
CA THR A 21 1.20 -27.69 7.43
C THR A 21 0.21 -27.28 8.53
N SER A 22 0.55 -26.28 9.35
CA SER A 22 -0.26 -25.88 10.52
C SER A 22 -0.95 -24.52 10.41
N ASN A 23 -0.46 -23.60 9.57
CA ASN A 23 -1.06 -22.27 9.40
C ASN A 23 -2.13 -22.29 8.30
N GLU A 24 -3.38 -21.98 8.66
CA GLU A 24 -4.52 -21.99 7.74
C GLU A 24 -4.40 -20.94 6.62
N SER A 25 -3.90 -19.74 6.92
CA SER A 25 -3.70 -18.67 5.92
C SER A 25 -2.70 -19.08 4.85
N ILE A 26 -1.56 -19.66 5.26
CA ILE A 26 -0.55 -20.20 4.33
C ILE A 26 -1.18 -21.29 3.46
N ARG A 27 -1.94 -22.22 4.04
CA ARG A 27 -2.64 -23.26 3.27
C ARG A 27 -3.63 -22.67 2.26
N HIS A 28 -4.33 -21.59 2.59
CA HIS A 28 -5.21 -20.90 1.66
C HIS A 28 -4.43 -20.25 0.50
N LEU A 29 -3.29 -19.61 0.77
CA LEU A 29 -2.42 -19.03 -0.26
C LEU A 29 -1.85 -20.10 -1.22
N LEU A 30 -1.40 -21.23 -0.69
CA LEU A 30 -0.89 -22.35 -1.49
C LEU A 30 -1.97 -22.95 -2.41
N ASN A 31 -3.20 -23.06 -1.93
CA ASN A 31 -4.33 -23.49 -2.76
C ASN A 31 -4.68 -22.46 -3.84
N ALA A 32 -4.60 -21.18 -3.52
CA ALA A 32 -4.85 -20.10 -4.47
C ALA A 32 -3.78 -20.06 -5.58
N LEU A 33 -2.51 -20.26 -5.22
CA LEU A 33 -1.37 -20.45 -6.13
C LEU A 33 -1.59 -21.62 -7.09
N SER A 34 -1.94 -22.80 -6.56
CA SER A 34 -2.24 -23.99 -7.36
C SER A 34 -3.42 -23.75 -8.32
N SER A 35 -4.49 -23.11 -7.83
CA SER A 35 -5.67 -22.78 -8.64
C SER A 35 -5.40 -21.72 -9.71
N SER A 36 -4.37 -20.90 -9.52
CA SER A 36 -3.92 -19.87 -10.48
C SER A 36 -2.88 -20.38 -11.47
N GLY A 37 -2.51 -21.67 -11.40
CA GLY A 37 -1.60 -22.31 -12.35
C GLY A 37 -0.12 -22.30 -11.96
N CYS A 38 0.24 -21.84 -10.75
CA CYS A 38 1.61 -21.90 -10.23
C CYS A 38 1.64 -22.71 -8.92
N PRO A 39 1.60 -24.05 -8.99
CA PRO A 39 1.64 -24.88 -7.80
C PRO A 39 2.96 -24.66 -7.05
N PHE A 40 2.86 -24.40 -5.75
CA PHE A 40 4.01 -24.28 -4.88
C PHE A 40 4.63 -25.66 -4.62
N ASP A 41 5.91 -25.76 -4.91
CA ASP A 41 6.79 -26.89 -4.60
C ASP A 41 7.79 -26.43 -3.53
N PHE A 42 7.82 -27.13 -2.40
CA PHE A 42 8.62 -26.75 -1.23
C PHE A 42 10.12 -26.77 -1.50
N ASP A 43 10.62 -27.79 -2.19
CA ASP A 43 12.05 -27.95 -2.44
C ASP A 43 12.55 -27.00 -3.54
N ARG A 44 11.65 -26.61 -4.46
CA ARG A 44 11.97 -25.68 -5.53
C ARG A 44 11.82 -24.22 -5.15
N HIS A 45 10.73 -23.85 -4.48
CA HIS A 45 10.31 -22.46 -4.30
C HIS A 45 10.62 -21.92 -2.90
N LEU A 46 11.17 -22.72 -1.98
CA LEU A 46 11.62 -22.23 -0.69
C LEU A 46 13.14 -22.42 -0.55
N VAL A 47 13.84 -21.35 -0.18
CA VAL A 47 15.26 -21.36 0.11
C VAL A 47 15.48 -20.75 1.49
N CYS A 48 16.12 -21.51 2.38
CA CYS A 48 16.66 -20.98 3.61
C CYS A 48 18.16 -20.68 3.44
N GLU A 49 18.55 -19.41 3.52
CA GLU A 49 19.95 -18.99 3.35
C GLU A 49 20.35 -17.92 4.35
N SER A 50 21.59 -17.96 4.82
CA SER A 50 22.07 -17.10 5.89
C SER A 50 22.95 -15.97 5.37
N THR A 51 22.35 -14.87 4.89
CA THR A 51 23.09 -13.68 4.44
C THR A 51 23.47 -12.77 5.62
N ASN A 52 24.48 -11.92 5.45
CA ASN A 52 24.89 -10.92 6.45
C ASN A 52 24.08 -9.61 6.35
N GLU A 53 23.14 -9.54 5.41
CA GLU A 53 22.26 -8.39 5.24
C GLU A 53 21.13 -8.45 6.27
N ASN A 54 20.60 -7.29 6.65
CA ASN A 54 19.51 -7.19 7.64
C ASN A 54 18.13 -7.47 7.01
N ILE A 55 18.05 -8.54 6.22
CA ILE A 55 16.83 -8.98 5.53
C ILE A 55 16.35 -10.26 6.22
N ARG A 56 15.05 -10.36 6.49
CA ARG A 56 14.42 -11.50 7.20
C ARG A 56 13.87 -12.56 6.25
N GLY A 57 13.45 -12.13 5.07
CA GLY A 57 13.02 -12.96 3.96
C GLY A 57 12.70 -12.08 2.75
N GLY A 58 12.40 -12.71 1.63
CA GLY A 58 12.07 -12.03 0.37
C GLY A 58 11.59 -13.00 -0.68
N PHE A 59 10.88 -12.50 -1.69
CA PHE A 59 10.50 -13.27 -2.88
C PHE A 59 11.35 -12.83 -4.08
N ASP A 60 12.24 -13.72 -4.53
CA ASP A 60 13.02 -13.55 -5.75
C ASP A 60 12.18 -13.97 -6.96
N ARG A 61 11.85 -12.97 -7.79
CA ARG A 61 11.02 -13.12 -8.99
C ARG A 61 11.73 -13.84 -10.12
N SER A 62 13.06 -13.70 -10.20
CA SER A 62 13.85 -14.25 -11.30
C SER A 62 13.93 -15.78 -11.22
N THR A 63 13.96 -16.29 -9.99
CA THR A 63 14.03 -17.72 -9.69
C THR A 63 12.69 -18.30 -9.21
N CYS A 64 11.73 -17.42 -8.91
CA CYS A 64 10.46 -17.71 -8.24
C CYS A 64 10.65 -18.36 -6.85
N GLN A 65 11.66 -17.92 -6.10
CA GLN A 65 11.98 -18.50 -4.80
C GLN A 65 11.63 -17.55 -3.66
N ILE A 66 11.00 -18.10 -2.63
CA ILE A 66 10.88 -17.47 -1.32
C ILE A 66 12.15 -17.77 -0.54
N VAL A 67 12.86 -16.71 -0.20
CA VAL A 67 14.08 -16.74 0.59
C VAL A 67 13.74 -16.42 2.03
N LEU A 68 14.21 -17.23 2.97
CA LEU A 68 14.10 -17.00 4.42
C LEU A 68 15.51 -16.92 5.02
N ASN A 69 15.78 -15.87 5.79
CA ASN A 69 17.08 -15.69 6.44
C ASN A 69 17.00 -16.06 7.93
N PRO A 70 17.43 -17.26 8.33
CA PRO A 70 17.33 -17.70 9.72
C PRO A 70 18.21 -16.90 10.69
N LYS A 71 19.23 -16.17 10.24
CA LYS A 71 20.06 -15.31 11.13
C LYS A 71 19.26 -14.16 11.74
N ASN A 72 18.23 -13.70 11.03
CA ASN A 72 17.42 -12.55 11.42
C ASN A 72 15.99 -12.94 11.83
N LEU A 73 15.74 -14.24 12.05
CA LEU A 73 14.45 -14.78 12.49
C LEU A 73 14.60 -15.41 13.88
N TYR A 74 13.92 -14.83 14.86
CA TYR A 74 14.12 -15.17 16.28
C TYR A 74 13.04 -16.10 16.84
N SER A 75 11.96 -16.35 16.08
CA SER A 75 10.89 -17.25 16.49
C SER A 75 10.19 -17.94 15.30
N SER A 76 9.58 -19.10 15.57
CA SER A 76 8.76 -19.80 14.57
C SER A 76 7.57 -18.98 14.09
N GLN A 77 6.97 -18.16 14.96
CA GLN A 77 5.86 -17.30 14.60
C GLN A 77 6.29 -16.22 13.61
N GLU A 78 7.46 -15.60 13.85
CA GLU A 78 8.03 -14.61 12.94
C GLU A 78 8.37 -15.23 11.57
N LEU A 79 8.95 -16.44 11.57
CA LEU A 79 9.19 -17.19 10.34
C LEU A 79 7.89 -17.45 9.58
N CYS A 80 6.83 -17.92 10.25
CA CYS A 80 5.54 -18.15 9.58
C CYS A 80 4.95 -16.85 9.02
N THR A 81 5.03 -15.73 9.74
CA THR A 81 4.53 -14.43 9.26
C THR A 81 5.29 -13.95 8.02
N ILE A 82 6.62 -14.08 8.02
CA ILE A 82 7.43 -13.72 6.85
C ILE A 82 7.15 -14.66 5.68
N LEU A 83 7.08 -15.97 5.90
CA LEU A 83 6.73 -16.94 4.87
C LEU A 83 5.34 -16.67 4.27
N GLU A 84 4.36 -16.33 5.11
CA GLU A 84 3.02 -15.93 4.65
C GLU A 84 3.07 -14.65 3.81
N HIS A 85 3.84 -13.65 4.23
CA HIS A 85 4.05 -12.40 3.48
C HIS A 85 4.70 -12.65 2.11
N GLU A 86 5.77 -13.45 2.04
CA GLU A 86 6.43 -13.77 0.78
C GLU A 86 5.58 -14.65 -0.14
N LEU A 87 4.71 -15.50 0.43
CA LEU A 87 3.71 -16.26 -0.34
C LEU A 87 2.64 -15.36 -0.97
N ILE A 88 2.32 -14.22 -0.36
CA ILE A 88 1.45 -13.22 -0.99
C ILE A 88 2.15 -12.65 -2.22
N HIS A 89 3.44 -12.31 -2.13
CA HIS A 89 4.22 -11.83 -3.29
C HIS A 89 4.31 -12.88 -4.40
N ALA A 90 4.54 -14.15 -4.04
CA ALA A 90 4.53 -15.26 -4.99
C ALA A 90 3.15 -15.46 -5.64
N TYR A 91 2.07 -15.34 -4.85
CA TYR A 91 0.70 -15.45 -5.35
C TYR A 91 0.33 -14.29 -6.27
N ASP A 92 0.69 -13.05 -5.92
CA ASP A 92 0.44 -11.88 -6.74
C ASP A 92 1.26 -11.93 -8.05
N TYR A 93 2.49 -12.44 -8.00
CA TYR A 93 3.29 -12.75 -9.20
C TYR A 93 2.68 -13.84 -10.08
N CYS A 94 2.10 -14.87 -9.48
CA CYS A 94 1.47 -15.96 -10.21
C CYS A 94 0.13 -15.57 -10.86
N ARG A 95 -0.76 -14.98 -10.06
CA ARG A 95 -2.16 -14.75 -10.44
C ARG A 95 -2.32 -13.56 -11.37
N VAL A 96 -1.34 -12.67 -11.37
CA VAL A 96 -1.35 -11.51 -12.24
C VAL A 96 -0.16 -11.65 -13.18
N HIS A 97 -0.38 -11.43 -14.48
CA HIS A 97 0.68 -10.96 -15.36
C HIS A 97 1.13 -9.54 -14.93
N ILE A 98 1.49 -9.35 -13.65
CA ILE A 98 2.19 -8.14 -13.16
C ILE A 98 3.65 -8.36 -13.50
N ASP A 99 4.08 -7.67 -14.53
CA ASP A 99 5.49 -7.43 -14.77
C ASP A 99 6.02 -6.58 -13.61
N PHE A 100 6.77 -7.16 -12.68
CA PHE A 100 7.39 -6.37 -11.59
C PHE A 100 8.71 -5.70 -12.01
N ASN A 101 9.17 -5.92 -13.24
CA ASN A 101 10.07 -4.95 -13.88
C ASN A 101 9.28 -3.74 -14.38
N ASN A 102 7.95 -3.77 -14.22
CA ASN A 102 7.08 -2.70 -14.62
C ASN A 102 5.83 -2.49 -13.73
N PRO A 103 5.93 -1.75 -12.60
CA PRO A 103 4.81 -1.44 -11.67
C PRO A 103 3.67 -0.63 -12.30
N HIS A 104 3.81 -0.33 -13.58
CA HIS A 104 2.89 0.33 -14.48
C HIS A 104 1.45 -0.14 -14.51
N HIS A 105 1.03 -1.34 -14.08
CA HIS A 105 -0.30 -1.80 -14.52
C HIS A 105 -1.50 -0.97 -13.98
N LEU A 106 -1.34 -0.26 -12.85
CA LEU A 106 -2.35 0.68 -12.33
C LEU A 106 -2.34 2.05 -13.03
N LEU A 107 -1.22 2.47 -13.62
CA LEU A 107 -1.06 3.80 -14.26
C LEU A 107 -0.83 3.73 -15.79
N SER A 108 -0.42 2.61 -16.35
CA SER A 108 -0.27 2.35 -17.80
C SER A 108 -1.58 2.05 -18.48
N SER A 109 -2.57 1.55 -17.75
CA SER A 109 -3.96 1.57 -18.20
C SER A 109 -4.44 3.02 -18.39
N SER A 110 -3.87 3.98 -17.65
CA SER A 110 -4.15 5.42 -17.67
C SER A 110 -3.19 6.23 -18.57
N GLY A 111 -2.17 5.61 -19.14
CA GLY A 111 -1.18 6.25 -20.00
C GLY A 111 0.05 6.87 -19.33
N CYS A 112 0.26 6.70 -18.01
CA CYS A 112 1.46 7.21 -17.32
C CYS A 112 2.30 6.10 -16.70
N PRO A 113 3.47 5.79 -17.25
CA PRO A 113 4.38 4.85 -16.63
C PRO A 113 4.92 5.34 -15.26
N PHE A 114 4.70 4.61 -14.16
CA PHE A 114 5.39 4.83 -12.88
C PHE A 114 6.65 3.98 -12.76
N ASP A 115 7.73 4.66 -12.46
CA ASP A 115 9.09 4.13 -12.26
C ASP A 115 9.55 4.57 -10.88
N PHE A 116 9.86 3.64 -9.98
CA PHE A 116 10.23 3.96 -8.60
C PHE A 116 11.51 4.79 -8.50
N ASP A 117 12.53 4.49 -9.29
CA ASP A 117 13.82 5.18 -9.22
C ASP A 117 13.70 6.63 -9.72
N ARG A 118 12.76 6.87 -10.64
CA ARG A 118 12.48 8.22 -11.15
C ARG A 118 11.45 8.98 -10.30
N HIS A 119 10.38 8.33 -9.88
CA HIS A 119 9.16 9.00 -9.39
C HIS A 119 8.96 8.87 -7.88
N LEU A 120 9.80 8.14 -7.15
CA LEU A 120 9.77 8.11 -5.69
C LEU A 120 11.12 8.56 -5.12
N VAL A 121 11.11 9.64 -4.34
CA VAL A 121 12.30 10.22 -3.72
C VAL A 121 12.09 10.30 -2.21
N CYS A 122 13.08 9.87 -1.44
CA CYS A 122 13.11 10.09 0.00
C CYS A 122 14.06 11.24 0.32
N GLU A 123 13.54 12.38 0.76
CA GLU A 123 14.34 13.57 1.07
C GLU A 123 14.08 14.05 2.50
N SER A 124 15.16 14.25 3.26
CA SER A 124 15.07 14.68 4.65
C SER A 124 15.07 16.20 4.79
N THR A 125 13.90 16.82 4.78
CA THR A 125 13.76 18.26 5.03
C THR A 125 13.55 18.55 6.52
N ASN A 126 13.82 19.79 6.96
CA ASN A 126 13.51 20.25 8.33
C ASN A 126 12.08 20.78 8.46
N GLU A 127 11.31 20.74 7.38
CA GLU A 127 9.90 21.11 7.38
C GLU A 127 9.08 19.99 8.01
N ASN A 128 7.96 20.34 8.65
CA ASN A 128 7.06 19.36 9.26
C ASN A 128 6.10 18.72 8.23
N ILE A 129 6.63 18.39 7.06
CA ILE A 129 5.92 17.74 5.97
C ILE A 129 6.38 16.29 5.93
N ARG A 130 5.43 15.36 5.77
CA ARG A 130 5.70 13.91 5.77
C ARG A 130 5.90 13.35 4.36
N GLY A 131 5.25 13.97 3.38
CA GLY A 131 5.42 13.68 1.96
C GLY A 131 4.62 14.67 1.11
N GLY A 132 4.77 14.57 -0.21
CA GLY A 132 4.04 15.37 -1.17
C GLY A 132 4.32 14.93 -2.62
N PHE A 133 3.39 15.23 -3.52
CA PHE A 133 3.55 15.03 -4.95
C PHE A 133 3.99 16.32 -5.65
N ASP A 134 5.23 16.34 -6.15
CA ASP A 134 5.77 17.41 -6.97
C ASP A 134 5.37 17.21 -8.45
N ARG A 135 4.40 18.00 -8.89
CA ARG A 135 3.93 18.04 -10.29
C ARG A 135 5.00 18.41 -11.32
N SER A 136 6.02 19.18 -10.93
CA SER A 136 7.01 19.71 -11.88
C SER A 136 8.00 18.63 -12.31
N THR A 137 8.36 17.75 -11.38
CA THR A 137 9.23 16.59 -11.59
C THR A 137 8.45 15.29 -11.75
N CYS A 138 7.14 15.32 -11.46
CA CYS A 138 6.26 14.16 -11.32
C CYS A 138 6.76 13.17 -10.26
N GLN A 139 7.35 13.68 -9.18
CA GLN A 139 7.91 12.85 -8.11
C GLN A 139 7.03 12.87 -6.87
N ILE A 140 6.87 11.71 -6.24
CA ILE A 140 6.44 11.59 -4.87
C ILE A 140 7.68 11.75 -3.99
N VAL A 141 7.65 12.74 -3.11
CA VAL A 141 8.70 13.01 -2.14
C VAL A 141 8.22 12.56 -0.76
N LEU A 142 8.98 11.73 -0.07
CA LEU A 142 8.70 11.29 1.30
C LEU A 142 9.78 11.79 2.24
N ASN A 143 9.39 12.31 3.42
CA ASN A 143 10.33 12.77 4.43
C ASN A 143 10.50 11.71 5.54
N PRO A 144 11.60 10.92 5.52
CA PRO A 144 11.79 9.84 6.48
C PRO A 144 11.93 10.34 7.93
N LYS A 145 12.28 11.62 8.17
CA LYS A 145 12.38 12.17 9.53
C LYS A 145 11.02 12.32 10.23
N ASN A 146 9.95 12.45 9.44
CA ASN A 146 8.59 12.70 9.94
C ASN A 146 7.68 11.48 9.75
N LEU A 147 8.25 10.29 9.53
CA LEU A 147 7.56 9.02 9.34
C LEU A 147 7.95 8.06 10.46
N TYR A 148 6.98 7.69 11.31
CA TYR A 148 7.24 6.95 12.54
C TYR A 148 6.81 5.49 12.49
N SER A 149 6.10 5.07 11.44
CA SER A 149 5.68 3.68 11.25
C SER A 149 5.50 3.31 9.78
N SER A 150 5.63 2.01 9.47
CA SER A 150 5.34 1.48 8.13
C SER A 150 3.90 1.73 7.70
N GLN A 151 2.95 1.73 8.64
CA GLN A 151 1.55 2.02 8.34
C GLN A 151 1.33 3.48 7.92
N GLU A 152 2.01 4.40 8.59
CA GLU A 152 2.00 5.82 8.26
C GLU A 152 2.66 6.09 6.91
N LEU A 153 3.80 5.46 6.65
CA LEU A 153 4.47 5.47 5.34
C LEU A 153 3.52 5.01 4.24
N CYS A 154 2.89 3.84 4.38
CA CYS A 154 1.95 3.32 3.38
C CYS A 154 0.77 4.28 3.18
N THR A 155 0.22 4.83 4.26
CA THR A 155 -0.93 5.75 4.19
C THR A 155 -0.58 7.04 3.42
N ILE A 156 0.61 7.59 3.64
CA ILE A 156 1.07 8.80 2.94
C ILE A 156 1.44 8.47 1.49
N LEU A 157 2.16 7.38 1.26
CA LEU A 157 2.49 6.95 -0.09
C LEU A 157 1.23 6.69 -0.94
N GLU A 158 0.22 6.01 -0.38
CA GLU A 158 -1.07 5.81 -1.04
C GLU A 158 -1.75 7.16 -1.37
N HIS A 159 -1.68 8.15 -0.47
CA HIS A 159 -2.23 9.49 -0.69
C HIS A 159 -1.56 10.20 -1.87
N GLU A 160 -0.22 10.22 -1.88
CA GLU A 160 0.53 10.86 -2.96
C GLU A 160 0.39 10.12 -4.29
N LEU A 161 0.21 8.79 -4.26
CA LEU A 161 -0.09 8.00 -5.45
C LEU A 161 -1.45 8.35 -6.06
N ILE A 162 -2.46 8.72 -5.25
CA ILE A 162 -3.73 9.23 -5.78
C ILE A 162 -3.53 10.57 -6.49
N HIS A 163 -2.72 11.48 -5.95
CA HIS A 163 -2.38 12.73 -6.64
C HIS A 163 -1.64 12.49 -7.96
N ALA A 164 -0.66 11.60 -7.96
CA ALA A 164 0.06 11.20 -9.18
C ALA A 164 -0.88 10.57 -10.22
N TYR A 165 -1.80 9.71 -9.77
CA TYR A 165 -2.83 9.10 -10.62
C TYR A 165 -3.78 10.13 -11.22
N ASP A 166 -4.31 11.05 -10.41
CA ASP A 166 -5.22 12.07 -10.90
C ASP A 166 -4.55 13.06 -11.86
N TYR A 167 -3.30 13.44 -11.57
CA TYR A 167 -2.49 14.24 -12.48
C TYR A 167 -2.28 13.52 -13.82
N CYS A 168 -2.04 12.21 -13.76
CA CYS A 168 -1.91 11.38 -14.95
C CYS A 168 -3.21 11.32 -15.78
N ARG A 169 -4.31 10.85 -15.18
CA ARG A 169 -5.51 10.46 -15.95
C ARG A 169 -6.36 11.62 -16.42
N VAL A 170 -6.41 12.72 -15.67
CA VAL A 170 -7.31 13.85 -15.96
C VAL A 170 -6.59 15.20 -15.98
N HIS A 171 -5.26 15.20 -15.93
CA HIS A 171 -4.41 16.41 -16.00
C HIS A 171 -4.87 17.50 -15.05
N ILE A 172 -4.97 17.14 -13.76
CA ILE A 172 -5.36 18.06 -12.70
C ILE A 172 -4.52 19.33 -12.73
N ASP A 173 -5.22 20.47 -12.74
CA ASP A 173 -4.63 21.79 -12.54
C ASP A 173 -4.63 22.14 -11.05
N PHE A 174 -3.48 21.97 -10.40
CA PHE A 174 -3.30 22.30 -8.99
C PHE A 174 -3.47 23.81 -8.68
N ASN A 175 -3.47 24.69 -9.68
CA ASN A 175 -3.76 26.11 -9.48
C ASN A 175 -5.27 26.40 -9.49
N ASN A 176 -6.09 25.45 -9.95
CA ASN A 176 -7.55 25.54 -9.84
C ASN A 176 -8.01 24.96 -8.50
N PRO A 177 -8.55 25.77 -7.58
CA PRO A 177 -8.96 25.30 -6.25
C PRO A 177 -9.98 24.16 -6.26
N HIS A 178 -10.82 24.05 -7.29
CA HIS A 178 -11.80 22.96 -7.41
C HIS A 178 -11.12 21.63 -7.79
N HIS A 179 -10.09 21.68 -8.62
CA HIS A 179 -9.32 20.50 -8.99
C HIS A 179 -8.46 20.03 -7.81
N LEU A 180 -7.81 20.98 -7.12
CA LEU A 180 -7.07 20.70 -5.88
C LEU A 180 -7.98 20.06 -4.83
N ALA A 181 -9.15 20.65 -4.56
CA ALA A 181 -10.14 20.08 -3.64
C ALA A 181 -10.55 18.66 -4.05
N CYS A 182 -10.78 18.42 -5.35
CA CYS A 182 -11.23 17.12 -5.84
C CYS A 182 -10.21 16.01 -5.61
N THR A 183 -8.92 16.26 -5.88
CA THR A 183 -7.87 15.26 -5.67
C THR A 183 -7.60 15.00 -4.20
N GLU A 184 -7.67 16.04 -3.36
CA GLU A 184 -7.58 15.90 -1.89
C GLU A 184 -8.75 15.09 -1.32
N ILE A 185 -9.98 15.31 -1.82
CA ILE A 185 -11.16 14.52 -1.43
C ILE A 185 -10.95 13.04 -1.79
N ARG A 186 -10.45 12.76 -3.01
CA ARG A 186 -10.19 11.39 -3.46
C ARG A 186 -9.09 10.73 -2.63
N ALA A 187 -7.98 11.42 -2.41
CA ALA A 187 -6.86 10.91 -1.63
C ALA A 187 -7.30 10.61 -0.18
N ALA A 188 -8.01 11.53 0.47
CA ALA A 188 -8.53 11.29 1.83
C ALA A 188 -9.62 10.19 1.89
N ALA A 189 -10.45 10.03 0.85
CA ALA A 189 -11.52 9.03 0.82
C ALA A 189 -11.04 7.61 0.48
N LEU A 190 -9.99 7.48 -0.32
CA LEU A 190 -9.47 6.19 -0.79
C LEU A 190 -8.44 5.59 0.16
N THR A 191 -7.64 6.43 0.81
CA THR A 191 -6.58 6.02 1.74
C THR A 191 -7.09 5.74 3.15
N ASN A 192 -6.24 5.16 3.98
CA ASN A 192 -6.56 4.87 5.38
C ASN A 192 -6.48 6.09 6.32
N GLN A 193 -6.31 7.32 5.82
CA GLN A 193 -6.24 8.54 6.65
C GLN A 193 -7.50 8.73 7.51
N CYS A 194 -8.66 8.38 6.97
CA CYS A 194 -9.94 8.45 7.67
C CYS A 194 -10.41 7.12 8.30
N SER A 195 -9.56 6.10 8.35
CA SER A 195 -9.92 4.77 8.88
C SER A 195 -10.02 4.71 10.42
N LEU A 196 -9.16 5.46 11.13
CA LEU A 196 -9.07 5.51 12.60
C LEU A 196 -10.27 6.20 13.29
N PHE A 197 -11.00 7.04 12.55
CA PHE A 197 -12.26 7.64 13.03
C PHE A 197 -13.35 6.59 13.32
N ASN A 198 -13.22 5.37 12.81
CA ASN A 198 -14.10 4.26 13.18
C ASN A 198 -13.84 3.75 14.62
N HIS A 199 -12.62 3.92 15.15
CA HIS A 199 -12.19 3.35 16.44
C HIS A 199 -12.34 4.31 17.64
N ILE A 200 -12.49 5.62 17.43
CA ILE A 200 -12.83 6.60 18.49
C ILE A 200 -14.35 6.66 18.73
N SER A 201 -15.13 5.72 18.17
CA SER A 201 -16.58 5.62 18.37
C SER A 201 -17.01 4.88 19.66
N SER A 202 -16.09 4.67 20.60
CA SER A 202 -16.39 4.16 21.96
C SER A 202 -17.19 5.15 22.83
N SER A 203 -17.65 6.29 22.28
CA SER A 203 -18.56 7.24 22.94
C SER A 203 -20.01 7.11 22.45
N SER A 204 -20.76 6.18 23.02
CA SER A 204 -22.21 6.18 23.35
C SER A 204 -23.29 6.72 22.38
N ARG A 205 -23.07 6.95 21.08
CA ARG A 205 -24.16 7.42 20.15
C ARG A 205 -24.22 6.70 18.79
N PRO A 206 -24.99 5.58 18.68
CA PRO A 206 -25.19 4.78 17.47
C PRO A 206 -25.80 5.52 16.25
N TYR A 207 -26.49 6.63 16.46
CA TYR A 207 -27.25 7.33 15.41
C TYR A 207 -26.46 8.40 14.63
N LEU A 208 -25.25 8.77 15.08
CA LEU A 208 -24.37 9.73 14.37
C LEU A 208 -23.48 9.08 13.28
N LEU A 209 -23.68 7.79 12.99
CA LEU A 209 -22.68 6.91 12.36
C LEU A 209 -22.76 6.76 10.83
N LYS A 210 -23.65 7.46 10.13
CA LYS A 210 -23.72 7.34 8.66
C LYS A 210 -22.72 8.24 7.90
N ASN A 211 -22.24 9.32 8.51
CA ASN A 211 -21.48 10.36 7.81
C ASN A 211 -20.09 10.65 8.39
N GLN A 212 -19.60 9.89 9.38
CA GLN A 212 -18.31 10.16 10.03
C GLN A 212 -17.14 10.17 9.04
N HIS A 213 -17.10 9.22 8.10
CA HIS A 213 -16.08 9.21 7.05
C HIS A 213 -16.14 10.47 6.18
N SER A 214 -17.34 10.87 5.72
CA SER A 214 -17.50 12.09 4.91
C SER A 214 -17.07 13.36 5.66
N ILE A 215 -17.29 13.42 6.97
CA ILE A 215 -16.86 14.54 7.81
C ILE A 215 -15.32 14.55 7.92
N CYS A 216 -14.72 13.39 8.18
CA CYS A 216 -13.26 13.25 8.20
C CYS A 216 -12.65 13.68 6.87
N VAL A 217 -13.16 13.19 5.74
CA VAL A 217 -12.67 13.56 4.40
C VAL A 217 -12.75 15.07 4.18
N LYS A 218 -13.89 15.71 4.49
CA LYS A 218 -14.00 17.18 4.38
C LYS A 218 -13.01 17.92 5.28
N ASN A 219 -12.73 17.40 6.47
CA ASN A 219 -11.77 18.01 7.38
C ASN A 219 -10.34 17.87 6.88
N GLN A 220 -9.95 16.67 6.45
CA GLN A 220 -8.64 16.39 5.89
C GLN A 220 -8.38 17.24 4.65
N THR A 221 -9.33 17.28 3.70
CA THR A 221 -9.24 18.12 2.51
C THR A 221 -9.03 19.60 2.86
N ARG A 222 -9.77 20.11 3.84
CA ARG A 222 -9.63 21.50 4.28
C ARG A 222 -8.23 21.76 4.84
N GLU A 223 -7.73 20.89 5.71
CA GLU A 223 -6.40 21.02 6.32
C GLU A 223 -5.29 21.01 5.26
N SER A 224 -5.35 20.10 4.28
CA SER A 224 -4.41 20.09 3.16
C SER A 224 -4.47 21.40 2.35
N MET A 225 -5.68 21.86 2.01
CA MET A 225 -5.84 23.09 1.21
C MET A 225 -5.47 24.37 1.96
N GLU A 226 -5.60 24.40 3.29
CA GLU A 226 -5.14 25.53 4.13
C GLU A 226 -3.61 25.68 4.08
N ILE A 227 -2.87 24.59 3.87
CA ILE A 227 -1.41 24.61 3.71
C ILE A 227 -1.03 25.07 2.30
N CYS A 228 -1.79 24.64 1.30
CA CYS A 228 -1.45 24.86 -0.12
C CYS A 228 -2.02 26.14 -0.72
N THR A 229 -2.93 26.84 -0.04
CA THR A 229 -3.65 28.01 -0.57
C THR A 229 -3.79 29.15 0.44
N ASN A 230 -3.96 30.38 -0.04
CA ASN A 230 -4.26 31.55 0.81
C ASN A 230 -5.77 31.84 0.90
N LEU A 231 -6.62 30.84 0.66
CA LEU A 231 -8.08 31.02 0.67
C LEU A 231 -8.61 31.06 2.11
N SER A 232 -9.67 31.86 2.32
CA SER A 232 -10.36 31.84 3.61
C SER A 232 -11.04 30.49 3.84
N ARG A 233 -11.15 30.08 5.11
CA ARG A 233 -11.82 28.84 5.51
C ARG A 233 -13.24 28.71 4.93
N LYS A 234 -13.98 29.82 4.88
CA LYS A 234 -15.32 29.87 4.28
C LYS A 234 -15.30 29.53 2.78
N ASN A 235 -14.37 30.13 2.04
CA ASN A 235 -14.22 29.85 0.61
C ASN A 235 -13.78 28.40 0.36
N LEU A 236 -12.89 27.87 1.20
CA LEU A 236 -12.50 26.45 1.15
C LEU A 236 -13.70 25.54 1.34
N ASP A 237 -14.54 25.81 2.34
CA ASP A 237 -15.75 25.02 2.60
C ASP A 237 -16.74 25.06 1.42
N GLU A 238 -16.92 26.22 0.79
CA GLU A 238 -17.75 26.36 -0.42
C GLU A 238 -17.20 25.49 -1.57
N ILE A 239 -15.92 25.64 -1.91
CA ILE A 239 -15.26 24.87 -2.98
C ILE A 239 -15.31 23.36 -2.70
N ILE A 240 -15.01 22.94 -1.48
CA ILE A 240 -15.06 21.53 -1.07
C ILE A 240 -16.47 20.99 -1.28
N ASN A 241 -17.50 21.70 -0.81
CA ASN A 241 -18.88 21.26 -0.95
C ASN A 241 -19.34 21.16 -2.41
N ASP A 242 -18.91 22.09 -3.27
CA ASP A 242 -19.27 22.12 -4.69
C ASP A 242 -18.80 20.87 -5.45
N VAL A 243 -17.62 20.35 -5.13
CA VAL A 243 -17.06 19.17 -5.81
C VAL A 243 -17.24 17.86 -5.02
N PHE A 244 -17.63 17.95 -3.74
CA PHE A 244 -17.60 16.82 -2.79
C PHE A 244 -18.26 15.56 -3.33
N LEU A 245 -19.53 15.65 -3.73
CA LEU A 245 -20.31 14.47 -4.11
C LEU A 245 -19.72 13.75 -5.32
N ARG A 246 -19.18 14.49 -6.28
CA ARG A 246 -18.55 13.93 -7.48
C ARG A 246 -17.24 13.23 -7.11
N CYS A 247 -16.36 13.93 -6.41
CA CYS A 247 -15.00 13.45 -6.13
C CYS A 247 -14.97 12.34 -5.08
N TYR A 248 -15.86 12.40 -4.07
CA TYR A 248 -15.98 11.38 -3.03
C TYR A 248 -16.50 10.03 -3.54
N ASN A 249 -17.31 10.04 -4.61
CA ASN A 249 -17.86 8.82 -5.22
C ASN A 249 -16.99 8.28 -6.36
N ASP A 250 -15.95 9.02 -6.76
CA ASP A 250 -14.99 8.57 -7.75
C ASP A 250 -13.94 7.71 -7.05
N THR A 251 -14.02 6.40 -7.24
CA THR A 251 -13.18 5.43 -6.54
C THR A 251 -11.99 4.93 -7.35
N GLU A 252 -11.82 5.39 -8.60
CA GLU A 252 -10.79 4.87 -9.49
C GLU A 252 -9.39 5.13 -8.93
N PRO A 253 -8.41 4.23 -9.11
CA PRO A 253 -8.50 2.95 -9.81
C PRO A 253 -8.96 1.76 -8.92
N LEU A 254 -9.42 2.03 -7.71
CA LEU A 254 -9.67 1.00 -6.69
C LEU A 254 -11.05 0.32 -6.82
N ASP A 255 -11.87 0.72 -7.79
CA ASP A 255 -13.22 0.22 -8.10
C ASP A 255 -13.33 -1.29 -8.21
N GLY A 256 -12.28 -1.93 -8.75
CA GLY A 256 -12.20 -3.37 -8.98
C GLY A 256 -11.72 -4.17 -7.76
N ILE A 257 -11.12 -3.50 -6.77
CA ILE A 257 -10.51 -4.13 -5.60
C ILE A 257 -11.56 -4.23 -4.49
N GLY A 258 -12.54 -5.13 -4.68
CA GLY A 258 -13.22 -5.85 -3.60
C GLY A 258 -13.84 -5.08 -2.41
N ARG A 259 -13.95 -3.73 -2.40
CA ARG A 259 -14.77 -3.02 -1.42
C ARG A 259 -16.22 -3.27 -1.82
N ARG A 260 -16.82 -4.32 -1.24
CA ARG A 260 -18.22 -4.78 -1.42
C ARG A 260 -19.07 -3.74 -2.15
N ARG A 261 -19.39 -4.01 -3.43
CA ARG A 261 -20.43 -3.30 -4.17
C ARG A 261 -21.61 -3.07 -3.24
N ARG A 262 -21.83 -1.84 -2.77
CA ARG A 262 -23.13 -1.47 -2.22
C ARG A 262 -24.09 -1.67 -3.39
N ARG A 263 -24.91 -2.72 -3.31
CA ARG A 263 -25.99 -2.98 -4.26
C ARG A 263 -26.73 -1.66 -4.47
N ARG A 264 -26.72 -1.15 -5.69
CA ARG A 264 -27.69 -0.15 -6.12
C ARG A 264 -29.07 -0.82 -5.95
N GLN A 265 -29.85 -0.36 -4.98
CA GLN A 265 -31.31 -0.48 -5.03
C GLN A 265 -31.83 0.74 -5.77
#